data_AF-A0A537LG18-F1
#
_entry.id   AF-A0A537LG18-F1
#
_cell.length_a   1.000
_cell.length_b   1.000
_cell.length_c   1.000
_cell.angle_alpha   90.00
_cell.angle_beta   90.00
_cell.angle_gamma   90.00
#
_symmetry.space_group_name_H-M   'P 1'
#
loop_
_entity.id
_entity.type
_entity.pdbx_description
1 polymer ?
#
loop_
_entity_poly.entity_id
_entity_poly.type
_entity_poly.pdbx_seq_one_letter_code
_entity_poly.pdbx_strand_id
1 'polypeptide(L)'
;MVRRVVVAVVLLAVVLTPLMGWAQSKPALPAIMPLREIKPGMRGIGRTVIQGQKIEEFDIEIIGILQGGGGIIPVHHLILFRASGPMTDRSGGTAAGMSGSPLYINGRLIGALSAGYLYQPGKRDLALGTPIEEMLPVL
;
A
#
# COMPACT_ATOMS: atom_id res chain seq x y z
N MET A 1 -25.72 -50.14 -22.85
CA MET A 1 -24.32 -49.71 -23.06
C MET A 1 -24.17 -48.19 -22.94
N VAL A 2 -24.97 -47.40 -23.67
CA VAL A 2 -24.93 -45.92 -23.70
C VAL A 2 -25.05 -45.24 -22.33
N ARG A 3 -25.96 -45.68 -21.45
CA ARG A 3 -26.19 -45.08 -20.12
C ARG A 3 -24.98 -45.17 -19.18
N ARG A 4 -24.14 -46.21 -19.30
CA ARG A 4 -22.92 -46.38 -18.50
C ARG A 4 -21.79 -45.45 -18.98
N VAL A 5 -21.73 -45.19 -20.29
CA VAL A 5 -20.75 -44.28 -20.89
C VAL A 5 -21.07 -42.82 -20.53
N VAL A 6 -22.35 -42.43 -20.59
CA VAL A 6 -22.77 -41.07 -20.20
C VAL A 6 -22.48 -40.78 -18.73
N VAL A 7 -22.75 -41.73 -17.83
CA VAL A 7 -22.45 -41.57 -16.39
C VAL A 7 -20.94 -41.45 -16.15
N ALA A 8 -20.12 -42.24 -16.84
CA ALA A 8 -18.66 -42.15 -16.72
C ALA A 8 -18.10 -40.80 -17.22
N VAL A 9 -18.64 -40.27 -18.33
CA VAL A 9 -18.23 -38.96 -18.87
C VAL A 9 -18.63 -37.81 -17.94
N VAL A 10 -19.84 -37.87 -17.36
CA VAL A 10 -20.31 -36.85 -16.39
C VAL A 10 -19.48 -36.90 -15.10
N LEU A 11 -19.17 -38.09 -14.59
CA LEU A 11 -18.30 -38.23 -13.42
C LEU A 11 -16.88 -37.73 -13.68
N LEU A 12 -16.32 -38.00 -14.85
CA LEU A 12 -15.00 -37.52 -15.25
C LEU A 12 -14.98 -35.97 -15.36
N ALA A 13 -16.03 -35.38 -15.91
CA ALA A 13 -16.18 -33.92 -16.01
C ALA A 13 -16.30 -33.24 -14.63
N VAL A 14 -17.03 -33.85 -13.69
CA VAL A 14 -17.18 -33.35 -12.31
C VAL A 14 -15.90 -33.48 -11.49
N VAL A 15 -15.03 -34.45 -11.80
CA VAL A 15 -13.72 -34.62 -11.16
C VAL A 15 -12.66 -33.70 -11.76
N LEU A 16 -12.77 -33.32 -13.04
CA LEU A 16 -11.82 -32.43 -13.72
C LEU A 16 -12.10 -30.93 -13.48
N THR A 17 -13.34 -30.53 -13.19
CA THR A 17 -13.70 -29.13 -12.88
C THR A 17 -13.03 -28.54 -11.63
N PRO A 18 -12.79 -29.26 -10.51
CA PRO A 18 -12.05 -28.70 -9.38
C PRO A 18 -10.54 -28.56 -9.62
N LEU A 19 -9.95 -29.16 -10.67
CA LEU A 19 -8.51 -29.05 -10.95
C LEU A 19 -8.14 -27.75 -11.70
N MET A 20 -9.08 -27.13 -12.42
CA MET A 20 -8.83 -25.89 -13.19
C MET A 20 -9.09 -24.60 -12.40
N GLY A 21 -9.82 -24.67 -11.28
CA GLY A 21 -10.23 -23.49 -10.50
C GLY A 21 -9.21 -22.96 -9.48
N TRP A 22 -8.07 -23.62 -9.31
CA TRP A 22 -7.08 -23.33 -8.24
C TRP A 22 -5.73 -22.85 -8.77
N ALA A 23 -5.66 -22.36 -10.00
CA ALA A 23 -4.55 -21.51 -10.41
C ALA A 23 -4.76 -20.12 -9.80
N GLN A 24 -4.65 -20.02 -8.47
CA GLN A 24 -4.54 -18.73 -7.79
C GLN A 24 -3.24 -18.09 -8.28
N SER A 25 -3.33 -17.05 -9.11
CA SER A 25 -2.20 -16.17 -9.36
C SER A 25 -1.76 -15.65 -8.00
N LYS A 26 -0.60 -16.11 -7.49
CA LYS A 26 0.00 -15.51 -6.30
C LYS A 26 0.09 -14.02 -6.58
N PRO A 27 -0.47 -13.15 -5.72
CA PRO A 27 -0.28 -11.71 -5.88
C PRO A 27 1.22 -11.47 -5.94
N ALA A 28 1.71 -10.95 -7.07
CA ALA A 28 3.09 -10.54 -7.15
C ALA A 28 3.26 -9.42 -6.12
N LEU A 29 4.17 -9.60 -5.17
CA LEU A 29 4.53 -8.53 -4.25
C LEU A 29 4.94 -7.31 -5.08
N PRO A 30 4.47 -6.11 -4.73
CA PRO A 30 4.87 -4.92 -5.45
C PRO A 30 6.39 -4.80 -5.39
N ALA A 31 7.01 -4.41 -6.52
CA ALA A 31 8.43 -4.16 -6.55
C ALA A 31 8.79 -3.11 -5.48
N ILE A 32 9.80 -3.38 -4.67
CA ILE A 32 10.21 -2.47 -3.59
C ILE A 32 11.20 -1.46 -4.16
N MET A 33 11.04 -0.18 -3.80
CA MET A 33 12.07 0.83 -3.95
C MET A 33 12.79 0.98 -2.60
N PRO A 34 14.08 0.63 -2.51
CA PRO A 34 14.82 0.72 -1.26
C PRO A 34 15.00 2.19 -0.85
N LEU A 35 15.07 2.44 0.46
CA LEU A 35 15.11 3.78 1.04
C LEU A 35 16.24 4.64 0.49
N ARG A 36 17.40 4.02 0.20
CA ARG A 36 18.57 4.70 -0.40
C ARG A 36 18.31 5.33 -1.78
N GLU A 37 17.29 4.84 -2.50
CA GLU A 37 16.90 5.39 -3.81
C GLU A 37 15.94 6.57 -3.67
N ILE A 38 15.27 6.72 -2.52
CA ILE A 38 14.27 7.76 -2.27
C ILE A 38 14.98 9.08 -1.98
N LYS A 39 14.61 10.14 -2.72
CA LYS A 39 15.20 11.47 -2.60
C LYS A 39 14.13 12.56 -2.48
N PRO A 40 14.43 13.68 -1.80
CA PRO A 40 13.58 14.88 -1.83
C PRO A 40 13.22 15.30 -3.26
N GLY A 41 12.00 15.80 -3.44
CA GLY A 41 11.44 16.21 -4.73
C GLY A 41 10.87 15.08 -5.58
N MET A 42 11.07 13.81 -5.21
CA MET A 42 10.41 12.70 -5.89
C MET A 42 8.90 12.75 -5.66
N ARG A 43 8.15 12.37 -6.69
CA ARG A 43 6.68 12.35 -6.67
C ARG A 43 6.16 10.93 -6.82
N GLY A 44 4.99 10.68 -6.26
CA GLY A 44 4.40 9.37 -6.23
C GLY A 44 2.91 9.41 -5.92
N ILE A 45 2.36 8.24 -5.61
CA ILE A 45 0.97 8.08 -5.20
C ILE A 45 0.87 7.36 -3.86
N GLY A 46 -0.05 7.79 -3.02
CA GLY A 46 -0.54 7.02 -1.89
C GLY A 46 -1.94 6.47 -2.19
N ARG A 47 -2.27 5.32 -1.61
CA ARG A 47 -3.59 4.70 -1.72
C ARG A 47 -4.20 4.53 -0.36
N THR A 48 -5.47 4.91 -0.20
CA THR A 48 -6.19 4.80 1.06
C THR A 48 -7.65 4.42 0.84
N VAL A 49 -8.36 4.16 1.93
CA VAL A 49 -9.82 4.01 1.95
C VAL A 49 -10.37 4.99 2.98
N ILE A 50 -11.13 5.98 2.52
CA ILE A 50 -11.80 6.94 3.42
C ILE A 50 -13.19 6.45 3.82
N GLN A 51 -13.92 5.82 2.89
CA GLN A 51 -15.27 5.35 3.13
C GLN A 51 -15.56 4.02 2.43
N GLY A 52 -16.16 3.10 3.17
CA GLY A 52 -16.53 1.77 2.66
C GLY A 52 -15.30 0.95 2.29
N GLN A 53 -15.18 0.59 1.02
CA GLN A 53 -14.09 -0.24 0.49
C GLN A 53 -13.45 0.37 -0.77
N LYS A 54 -13.81 1.62 -1.11
CA LYS A 54 -13.31 2.27 -2.31
C LYS A 54 -11.88 2.74 -2.07
N ILE A 55 -10.95 2.22 -2.89
CA ILE A 55 -9.58 2.72 -2.92
C ILE A 55 -9.58 4.08 -3.61
N GLU A 56 -9.00 5.06 -2.93
CA GLU A 56 -8.76 6.40 -3.46
C GLU A 56 -7.27 6.71 -3.44
N GLU A 57 -6.83 7.47 -4.44
CA GLU A 57 -5.43 7.87 -4.58
C GLU A 57 -5.23 9.33 -4.13
N PHE A 58 -4.02 9.61 -3.65
CA PHE A 58 -3.54 10.96 -3.38
C PHE A 58 -2.10 11.10 -3.86
N ASP A 59 -1.75 12.31 -4.29
CA ASP A 59 -0.40 12.61 -4.73
C ASP A 59 0.52 12.77 -3.52
N ILE A 60 1.75 12.27 -3.64
CA ILE A 60 2.80 12.50 -2.65
C ILE A 60 4.01 13.19 -3.28
N GLU A 61 4.63 14.08 -2.51
CA GLU A 61 5.94 14.67 -2.80
C GLU A 61 6.87 14.44 -1.61
N ILE A 62 8.01 13.82 -1.84
CA ILE A 62 9.00 13.55 -0.80
C ILE A 62 9.69 14.86 -0.42
N ILE A 63 9.62 15.23 0.85
CA ILE A 63 10.28 16.42 1.40
C ILE A 63 11.64 16.03 1.98
N GLY A 64 11.73 14.87 2.63
CA GLY A 64 12.98 14.43 3.25
C GLY A 64 12.91 13.03 3.85
N ILE A 65 14.07 12.50 4.19
CA ILE A 65 14.21 11.31 5.05
C ILE A 65 14.66 11.79 6.42
N LEU A 66 13.86 11.51 7.43
CA LEU A 66 14.14 11.85 8.82
C LEU A 66 14.75 10.65 9.52
N GLN A 67 15.63 10.91 10.48
CA GLN A 67 16.07 9.91 11.44
C GLN A 67 14.90 9.62 12.39
N GLY A 68 14.57 8.34 12.52
CA GLY A 68 13.66 7.84 13.54
C GLY A 68 14.38 7.82 14.89
N GLY A 69 13.66 8.21 15.94
CA GLY A 69 14.28 8.53 17.23
C GLY A 69 14.53 7.34 18.16
N GLY A 70 14.28 6.09 17.74
CA GLY A 70 14.47 4.89 18.56
C GLY A 70 13.69 4.83 19.89
N GLY A 71 12.89 5.85 20.20
CA GLY A 71 12.05 5.97 21.40
C GLY A 71 10.61 5.60 21.08
N ILE A 72 9.70 6.57 21.17
CA ILE A 72 8.24 6.36 20.94
C ILE A 72 7.94 5.84 19.53
N ILE A 73 8.80 6.15 18.55
CA ILE A 73 8.72 5.63 17.18
C ILE A 73 9.84 4.60 17.00
N PRO A 74 9.51 3.29 16.96
CA PRO A 74 10.49 2.20 16.96
C PRO A 74 11.01 1.86 15.57
N VAL A 75 11.36 2.87 14.76
CA VAL A 75 11.97 2.69 13.43
C VAL A 75 13.18 3.61 13.29
N HIS A 76 14.15 3.24 12.46
CA HIS A 76 15.37 4.03 12.29
C HIS A 76 15.20 5.20 11.32
N HIS A 77 14.24 5.12 10.40
CA HIS A 77 13.98 6.18 9.42
C HIS A 77 12.49 6.43 9.22
N LEU A 78 12.18 7.66 8.84
CA LEU A 78 10.84 8.09 8.43
C LEU A 78 10.93 8.87 7.12
N ILE A 79 9.94 8.66 6.26
CA ILE A 79 9.77 9.40 5.02
C ILE A 79 8.87 10.59 5.33
N LEU A 80 9.39 11.81 5.25
CA LEU A 80 8.58 13.03 5.31
C LEU A 80 8.07 13.34 3.90
N PHE A 81 6.76 13.43 3.73
CA PHE A 81 6.13 13.75 2.46
C PHE A 81 4.97 14.72 2.61
N ARG A 82 4.68 15.45 1.53
CA ARG A 82 3.46 16.26 1.38
C ARG A 82 2.42 15.46 0.60
N ALA A 83 1.22 15.32 1.15
CA ALA A 83 0.06 14.74 0.49
C ALA A 83 -0.76 15.84 -0.20
N SER A 84 -1.30 15.57 -1.38
CA SER A 84 -2.17 16.51 -2.09
C SER A 84 -3.19 15.81 -2.99
N GLY A 85 -4.14 16.59 -3.50
CA GLY A 85 -5.16 16.12 -4.42
C GLY A 85 -6.57 16.11 -3.82
N PRO A 86 -7.59 15.77 -4.63
CA PRO A 86 -9.00 15.93 -4.26
C PRO A 86 -9.41 15.17 -3.00
N MET A 87 -8.83 13.99 -2.77
CA MET A 87 -9.09 13.20 -1.56
C MET A 87 -8.58 13.94 -0.32
N THR A 88 -7.32 14.37 -0.34
CA THR A 88 -6.67 15.11 0.75
C THR A 88 -7.36 16.44 1.04
N ASP A 89 -7.82 17.17 0.02
CA ASP A 89 -8.57 18.42 0.23
C ASP A 89 -9.92 18.17 0.91
N ARG A 90 -10.64 17.10 0.54
CA ARG A 90 -11.91 16.72 1.19
C ARG A 90 -11.73 16.24 2.63
N SER A 91 -10.65 15.52 2.93
CA SER A 91 -10.34 15.05 4.29
C SER A 91 -9.72 16.13 5.18
N GLY A 92 -9.39 17.31 4.62
CA GLY A 92 -8.75 18.40 5.35
C GLY A 92 -7.27 18.15 5.64
N GLY A 93 -6.61 17.32 4.82
CA GLY A 93 -5.23 16.87 5.01
C GLY A 93 -5.13 15.39 5.36
N THR A 94 -4.00 14.99 5.94
CA THR A 94 -3.82 13.64 6.48
C THR A 94 -4.68 13.46 7.73
N ALA A 95 -5.67 12.58 7.64
CA ALA A 95 -6.68 12.37 8.68
C ALA A 95 -6.42 11.08 9.48
N ALA A 96 -7.05 10.98 10.65
CA ALA A 96 -7.10 9.74 11.41
C ALA A 96 -7.72 8.62 10.56
N GLY A 97 -7.18 7.41 10.65
CA GLY A 97 -7.61 6.27 9.83
C GLY A 97 -6.85 6.08 8.52
N MET A 98 -6.03 7.06 8.08
CA MET A 98 -5.17 6.89 6.91
C MET A 98 -3.87 6.11 7.22
N SER A 99 -3.60 5.77 8.48
CA SER A 99 -2.41 4.99 8.85
C SER A 99 -2.43 3.63 8.17
N GLY A 100 -1.27 3.18 7.68
CA GLY A 100 -1.11 1.96 6.89
C GLY A 100 -1.35 2.15 5.38
N SER A 101 -1.76 3.34 4.92
CA SER A 101 -1.93 3.62 3.49
C SER A 101 -0.62 3.41 2.72
N PRO A 102 -0.53 2.49 1.74
CA PRO A 102 0.71 2.23 1.03
C PRO A 102 1.08 3.39 0.11
N LEU A 103 2.39 3.66 0.03
CA LEU A 103 3.01 4.76 -0.69
C LEU A 103 3.90 4.22 -1.81
N TYR A 104 3.83 4.81 -3.00
CA TYR A 104 4.52 4.33 -4.19
C TYR A 104 5.22 5.45 -4.95
N ILE A 105 6.39 5.15 -5.51
CA ILE A 105 7.08 5.98 -6.50
C ILE A 105 7.38 5.11 -7.72
N ASN A 106 7.00 5.56 -8.92
CA ASN A 106 7.18 4.81 -10.17
C ASN A 106 6.62 3.37 -10.09
N GLY A 107 5.47 3.20 -9.43
CA GLY A 107 4.83 1.89 -9.22
C GLY A 107 5.54 0.97 -8.22
N ARG A 108 6.64 1.41 -7.60
CA ARG A 108 7.38 0.65 -6.58
C ARG A 108 6.96 1.07 -5.18
N LEU A 109 6.74 0.10 -4.30
CA LEU A 109 6.37 0.33 -2.90
C LEU A 109 7.56 0.91 -2.14
N ILE A 110 7.35 2.05 -1.50
CA ILE A 110 8.37 2.72 -0.67
C ILE A 110 8.09 2.59 0.83
N GLY A 111 6.84 2.33 1.22
CA GLY A 111 6.44 2.30 2.62
C GLY A 111 4.94 2.52 2.80
N ALA A 112 4.55 2.90 4.02
CA ALA A 112 3.17 3.22 4.36
C ALA A 112 3.07 4.48 5.21
N LEU A 113 2.00 5.27 5.06
CA LEU A 113 1.69 6.42 5.92
C LEU A 113 1.58 5.94 7.37
N SER A 114 2.33 6.54 8.29
CA SER A 114 2.35 6.17 9.70
C SER A 114 1.73 7.23 10.60
N ALA A 115 1.94 8.51 10.31
CA ALA A 115 1.40 9.62 11.11
C ALA A 115 1.31 10.93 10.31
N GLY A 116 0.48 11.87 10.77
CA GLY A 116 0.55 13.27 10.33
C GLY A 116 1.75 13.98 10.98
N TYR A 117 2.35 14.94 10.28
CA TYR A 117 3.44 15.75 10.85
C TYR A 117 2.89 16.83 11.79
N LEU A 118 3.33 16.86 13.05
CA LEU A 118 2.74 17.72 14.08
C LEU A 118 3.08 19.21 13.93
N TYR A 119 4.25 19.52 13.38
CA TYR A 119 4.79 20.88 13.32
C TYR A 119 4.58 21.52 11.94
N GLN A 120 3.31 21.67 11.52
CA GLN A 120 2.98 22.30 10.24
C GLN A 120 1.98 23.47 10.43
N PRO A 121 2.30 24.68 9.94
CA PRO A 121 1.36 25.80 9.96
C PRO A 121 0.35 25.68 8.79
N GLY A 122 -0.93 25.89 9.08
CA GLY A 122 -1.97 25.95 8.04
C GLY A 122 -2.56 24.59 7.66
N LYS A 123 -2.35 24.13 6.42
CA LYS A 123 -2.91 22.86 5.91
C LYS A 123 -2.19 21.67 6.56
N ARG A 124 -2.94 20.60 6.84
CA ARG A 124 -2.43 19.34 7.39
C ARG A 124 -1.93 18.40 6.30
N ASP A 125 -1.08 18.88 5.41
CA ASP A 125 -0.66 18.15 4.22
C ASP A 125 0.69 17.44 4.37
N LEU A 126 1.48 17.74 5.40
CA LEU A 126 2.70 17.00 5.74
C LEU A 126 2.39 15.77 6.60
N ALA A 127 3.00 14.65 6.22
CA ALA A 127 2.89 13.38 6.91
C ALA A 127 4.21 12.59 6.90
N LEU A 128 4.23 11.59 7.76
CA LEU A 128 5.31 10.65 7.96
C LEU A 128 4.89 9.30 7.40
N GLY A 129 5.82 8.65 6.71
CA GLY A 129 5.70 7.26 6.27
C GLY A 129 6.80 6.41 6.86
N THR A 130 6.46 5.18 7.24
CA THR A 130 7.44 4.16 7.61
C THR A 130 7.97 3.48 6.34
N PRO A 131 9.28 3.48 6.07
CA PRO A 131 9.86 2.76 4.94
C PRO A 131 9.50 1.27 4.97
N ILE A 132 9.26 0.68 3.80
CA ILE A 132 8.93 -0.75 3.70
C ILE A 132 10.04 -1.65 4.28
N GLU A 133 11.30 -1.25 4.13
CA GLU A 133 12.46 -1.97 4.67
C GLU A 133 12.47 -2.05 6.22
N GLU A 134 11.85 -1.10 6.91
CA GLU A 134 11.69 -1.11 8.37
C GLU A 134 10.53 -2.02 8.81
N MET A 135 9.57 -2.29 7.93
CA MET A 135 8.40 -3.12 8.21
C MET A 135 8.67 -4.61 7.97
N LEU A 136 9.43 -4.95 6.93
CA LEU A 136 9.66 -6.34 6.53
C LEU A 136 10.26 -7.25 7.62
N PRO A 137 11.20 -6.79 8.48
CA PRO A 137 11.79 -7.65 9.51
C PRO A 137 10.84 -8.07 10.63
N VAL A 138 9.66 -7.44 10.75
CA VAL A 138 8.69 -7.68 11.83
C VAL A 138 7.42 -8.41 11.37
N LEU A 139 7.38 -8.85 10.10
CA LEU A 139 6.30 -9.66 9.51
C LEU A 139 6.62 -11.15 9.57
#